data_AF-A0A925QC06-F1
#
_entry.id   AF-A0A925QC06-F1
#
_cell.length_a   1.000
_cell.length_b   1.000
_cell.length_c   1.000
_cell.angle_alpha   90.00
_cell.angle_beta   90.00
_cell.angle_gamma   90.00
#
_symmetry.space_group_name_H-M   'P 1'
#
loop_
_entity.id
_entity.type
_entity.pdbx_description
1 polymer ?
#
loop_
_entity_poly.entity_id
_entity_poly.type
_entity_poly.pdbx_seq_one_letter_code
_entity_poly.pdbx_strand_id
1 'polypeptide(L)'
;MADSGTLSTVASIIAGFGVAMLFFRIQRELHMGERDETVWIPQADWLLIAATLISIVLVILPLVSIDLRDSAVAKVPYSACAASSVLLAGYVLSILAHYRLLFGRKRSGPRDNPEPAERVLVVLTVVIAVAVFAAVLITVRPAI
;
A
#
# COMPACT_ATOMS: atom_id res chain seq x y z
N MET A 1 -23.24 -3.87 -4.66
CA MET A 1 -22.10 -3.98 -3.72
C MET A 1 -21.01 -4.77 -4.43
N ALA A 2 -19.72 -4.54 -4.14
CA ALA A 2 -18.66 -5.34 -4.75
C ALA A 2 -18.86 -6.80 -4.33
N ASP A 3 -18.84 -7.74 -5.28
CA ASP A 3 -18.86 -9.16 -4.95
C ASP A 3 -17.44 -9.65 -4.59
N SER A 4 -17.35 -10.87 -4.07
CA SER A 4 -16.07 -11.50 -3.72
C SER A 4 -15.11 -11.61 -4.92
N GLY A 5 -15.64 -11.71 -6.15
CA GLY A 5 -14.86 -11.72 -7.39
C GLY A 5 -14.15 -10.38 -7.63
N THR A 6 -14.86 -9.28 -7.42
CA THR A 6 -14.31 -7.93 -7.53
C THR A 6 -13.23 -7.68 -6.48
N LEU A 7 -13.49 -8.04 -5.21
CA LEU A 7 -12.51 -7.88 -4.13
C LEU A 7 -11.22 -8.68 -4.38
N SER A 8 -11.36 -9.95 -4.75
CA SER A 8 -10.21 -10.80 -5.05
C SER A 8 -9.42 -10.30 -6.26
N THR A 9 -10.10 -9.77 -7.29
CA THR A 9 -9.44 -9.16 -8.46
C THR A 9 -8.61 -7.95 -8.06
N VAL A 10 -9.19 -6.99 -7.34
CA VAL A 10 -8.47 -5.78 -6.89
C VAL A 10 -7.30 -6.14 -5.98
N ALA A 11 -7.53 -7.02 -5.00
CA ALA A 11 -6.47 -7.46 -4.09
C ALA A 11 -5.34 -8.21 -4.82
N SER A 12 -5.66 -9.03 -5.81
CA SER A 12 -4.66 -9.76 -6.62
C SER A 12 -3.82 -8.82 -7.47
N ILE A 13 -4.43 -7.78 -8.04
CA ILE A 13 -3.71 -6.72 -8.77
C ILE A 13 -2.74 -6.01 -7.83
N ILE A 14 -3.22 -5.55 -6.66
CA ILE A 14 -2.37 -4.87 -5.67
C ILE A 14 -1.22 -5.79 -5.23
N ALA A 15 -1.50 -7.05 -4.94
CA ALA A 15 -0.49 -8.01 -4.50
C ALA A 15 0.55 -8.30 -5.59
N GLY A 16 0.10 -8.60 -6.81
CA GLY A 16 0.97 -8.93 -7.93
C GLY A 16 1.88 -7.77 -8.34
N PHE A 17 1.31 -6.59 -8.55
CA PHE A 17 2.10 -5.40 -8.87
C PHE A 17 2.96 -4.94 -7.69
N GLY A 18 2.48 -5.10 -6.45
CA GLY A 18 3.24 -4.78 -5.26
C GLY A 18 4.53 -5.58 -5.15
N VAL A 19 4.46 -6.90 -5.30
CA VAL A 19 5.65 -7.77 -5.30
C VAL A 19 6.59 -7.44 -6.45
N ALA A 20 6.07 -7.26 -7.67
CA ALA A 20 6.89 -6.93 -8.83
C ALA A 20 7.61 -5.58 -8.66
N MET A 21 6.91 -4.57 -8.16
CA MET A 21 7.51 -3.27 -7.88
C MET A 21 8.59 -3.39 -6.81
N LEU A 22 8.35 -4.09 -5.70
CA LEU A 22 9.36 -4.28 -4.64
C LEU A 22 10.65 -4.90 -5.17
N PHE A 23 10.57 -5.83 -6.13
CA PHE A 23 11.75 -6.37 -6.78
C PHE A 23 12.58 -5.29 -7.48
N PHE A 24 11.95 -4.43 -8.30
CA PHE A 24 12.64 -3.30 -8.93
C PHE A 24 13.20 -2.30 -7.91
N ARG A 25 12.50 -2.10 -6.78
CA ARG A 25 12.97 -1.24 -5.69
C ARG A 25 14.25 -1.78 -5.07
N ILE A 26 14.28 -3.07 -4.75
CA ILE A 26 15.45 -3.75 -4.18
C ILE A 26 16.63 -3.68 -5.15
N GLN A 27 16.42 -4.01 -6.43
CA GLN A 27 17.48 -3.91 -7.44
C GLN A 27 18.05 -2.50 -7.54
N ARG A 28 17.19 -1.47 -7.48
CA ARG A 28 17.63 -0.08 -7.49
C ARG A 28 18.50 0.26 -6.28
N GLU A 29 18.12 -0.16 -5.08
CA GLU A 29 18.91 0.15 -3.87
C GLU A 29 20.23 -0.62 -3.85
N LEU A 30 20.27 -1.86 -4.33
CA LEU A 30 21.53 -2.60 -4.51
C LEU A 30 22.47 -1.89 -5.49
N HIS A 31 21.96 -1.42 -6.63
CA HIS A 31 22.72 -0.63 -7.60
C HIS A 31 23.23 0.70 -7.04
N MET A 32 22.54 1.26 -6.04
CA MET A 32 23.02 2.46 -5.34
C MET A 32 24.14 2.11 -4.36
N GLY A 33 24.06 0.96 -3.69
CA GLY A 33 25.15 0.45 -2.86
C GLY A 33 26.45 0.23 -3.65
N GLU A 34 26.36 -0.21 -4.90
CA GLU A 34 27.52 -0.32 -5.82
C GLU A 34 28.17 1.03 -6.15
N ARG A 35 27.48 2.15 -5.90
CA ARG A 35 27.96 3.52 -6.13
C ARG A 35 28.38 4.23 -4.85
N ASP A 36 28.63 3.48 -3.78
CA ASP A 36 28.94 3.99 -2.43
C ASP A 36 27.86 4.93 -1.86
N GLU A 37 26.63 4.80 -2.36
CA GLU A 37 25.46 5.49 -1.81
C GLU A 37 24.81 4.61 -0.73
N THR A 38 24.15 5.25 0.21
CA THR A 38 23.48 4.54 1.30
C THR A 38 22.31 3.70 0.80
N VAL A 39 22.27 2.45 1.28
CA VAL A 39 21.24 1.46 0.95
C VAL A 39 20.19 1.45 2.06
N TRP A 40 18.96 1.75 1.71
CA TRP A 40 17.82 1.68 2.62
C TRP A 40 16.53 1.50 1.84
N ILE A 41 15.48 1.07 2.53
CA ILE A 41 14.12 1.06 1.99
C ILE A 41 13.48 2.43 2.26
N PRO A 42 13.08 3.19 1.23
CA PRO A 42 12.32 4.43 1.41
C PRO A 42 11.05 4.24 2.23
N GLN A 43 10.69 5.24 3.04
CA GLN A 43 9.47 5.18 3.83
C GLN A 43 8.22 4.96 2.97
N ALA A 44 8.20 5.52 1.76
CA ALA A 44 7.14 5.28 0.79
C ALA A 44 6.93 3.79 0.49
N ASP A 45 8.01 3.01 0.32
CA ASP A 45 7.91 1.59 -0.05
C ASP A 45 7.22 0.75 1.05
N TRP A 46 7.24 1.19 2.32
CA TRP A 46 6.47 0.54 3.38
C TRP A 46 4.95 0.63 3.17
N LEU A 47 4.45 1.67 2.49
CA LEU A 47 3.04 1.74 2.10
C LEU A 47 2.69 0.65 1.09
N LEU A 48 3.57 0.40 0.11
CA LEU A 48 3.41 -0.64 -0.89
C LEU A 48 3.49 -2.04 -0.26
N ILE A 49 4.46 -2.26 0.64
CA ILE A 49 4.57 -3.51 1.41
C ILE A 49 3.29 -3.75 2.21
N ALA A 50 2.82 -2.74 2.94
CA ALA A 50 1.59 -2.85 3.73
C ALA A 50 0.37 -3.13 2.86
N ALA A 51 0.20 -2.41 1.74
CA ALA A 51 -0.90 -2.63 0.79
C ALA A 51 -0.90 -4.07 0.24
N THR A 52 0.29 -4.58 -0.10
CA THR A 52 0.50 -5.95 -0.61
C THR A 52 0.11 -6.99 0.46
N LEU A 53 0.68 -6.87 1.66
CA LEU A 53 0.43 -7.81 2.75
C LEU A 53 -1.03 -7.78 3.22
N ILE A 54 -1.64 -6.60 3.34
CA ILE A 54 -3.06 -6.45 3.69
C ILE A 54 -3.94 -7.11 2.62
N SER A 55 -3.63 -6.92 1.34
CA SER A 55 -4.39 -7.53 0.25
C SER A 55 -4.31 -9.07 0.30
N ILE A 56 -3.13 -9.63 0.58
CA ILE A 56 -2.96 -11.08 0.70
C ILE A 56 -3.65 -11.61 1.96
N VAL A 57 -3.32 -11.04 3.12
CA VAL A 57 -3.67 -11.61 4.44
C VAL A 57 -5.09 -11.29 4.87
N LEU A 58 -5.60 -10.10 4.56
CA LEU A 58 -6.90 -9.63 5.04
C LEU A 58 -7.99 -9.62 3.96
N VAL A 59 -7.63 -9.78 2.68
CA VAL A 59 -8.62 -9.88 1.58
C VAL A 59 -8.60 -11.27 0.96
N ILE A 60 -7.51 -11.68 0.31
CA ILE A 60 -7.46 -12.95 -0.43
C ILE A 60 -7.60 -14.14 0.50
N LEU A 61 -6.78 -14.22 1.56
CA LEU A 61 -6.77 -15.38 2.44
C LEU A 61 -8.14 -15.65 3.08
N PRO A 62 -8.85 -14.68 3.68
CA PRO A 62 -10.18 -14.93 4.24
C PRO A 62 -11.21 -15.34 3.18
N LEU A 63 -11.15 -14.74 1.98
CA LEU A 63 -12.08 -15.07 0.89
C LEU A 63 -11.94 -16.52 0.40
N VAL A 64 -10.74 -17.11 0.50
CA VAL A 64 -10.48 -18.49 0.03
C VAL A 64 -10.49 -19.54 1.13
N SER A 65 -10.39 -19.14 2.40
CA SER A 65 -10.21 -20.08 3.53
C SER A 65 -11.35 -20.12 4.53
N ILE A 66 -12.28 -19.15 4.50
CA ILE A 66 -13.35 -19.01 5.50
C ILE A 66 -14.70 -18.85 4.78
N ASP A 67 -15.74 -19.49 5.29
CA ASP A 67 -17.12 -19.18 4.87
C ASP A 67 -17.56 -17.88 5.53
N LEU A 68 -17.77 -16.84 4.72
CA LEU A 68 -18.07 -15.49 5.17
C LEU A 68 -19.57 -15.19 5.25
N ARG A 69 -20.46 -16.13 4.90
CA ARG A 69 -21.91 -15.87 4.80
C ARG A 69 -22.53 -15.34 6.11
N ASP A 70 -22.09 -15.86 7.26
CA ASP A 70 -22.59 -15.46 8.59
C ASP A 70 -21.49 -15.05 9.58
N SER A 71 -20.29 -14.78 9.07
CA SER A 71 -19.14 -14.52 9.93
C SER A 71 -19.08 -13.05 10.37
N ALA A 72 -18.78 -12.81 11.65
CA ALA A 72 -18.52 -11.47 12.19
C ALA A 72 -17.38 -10.74 11.44
N VAL A 73 -16.49 -11.49 10.78
CA VAL A 73 -15.38 -10.94 9.99
C VAL A 73 -15.68 -10.74 8.51
N ALA A 74 -16.92 -10.97 8.04
CA ALA A 74 -17.31 -10.82 6.64
C ALA A 74 -17.03 -9.43 6.06
N LYS A 75 -16.96 -8.40 6.91
CA LYS A 75 -16.66 -7.00 6.52
C LYS A 75 -15.17 -6.69 6.40
N VAL A 76 -14.30 -7.55 6.95
CA VAL A 76 -12.85 -7.31 6.99
C VAL A 76 -12.26 -7.26 5.58
N PRO A 77 -12.57 -8.18 4.64
CA PRO A 77 -12.04 -8.12 3.28
C PRO A 77 -12.38 -6.83 2.54
N TYR A 78 -13.61 -6.33 2.69
CA TYR A 78 -14.05 -5.06 2.10
C TYR A 78 -13.25 -3.87 2.65
N SER A 79 -13.11 -3.82 3.97
CA SER A 79 -12.42 -2.75 4.68
C SER A 79 -10.92 -2.75 4.37
N ALA A 80 -10.32 -3.93 4.35
CA ALA A 80 -8.92 -4.15 4.01
C ALA A 80 -8.63 -3.79 2.54
N CYS A 81 -9.51 -4.17 1.60
CA CYS A 81 -9.35 -3.85 0.18
C CYS A 81 -9.42 -2.33 -0.08
N ALA A 82 -10.35 -1.63 0.60
CA ALA A 82 -10.42 -0.17 0.53
C ALA A 82 -9.15 0.48 1.09
N ALA A 83 -8.69 0.03 2.27
CA ALA A 83 -7.48 0.54 2.89
C ALA A 83 -6.21 0.28 2.06
N SER A 84 -6.05 -0.93 1.50
CA SER A 84 -4.90 -1.25 0.65
C SER A 84 -4.89 -0.43 -0.63
N SER A 85 -6.05 -0.12 -1.20
CA SER A 85 -6.18 0.79 -2.35
C SER A 85 -5.71 2.21 -2.02
N VAL A 86 -6.06 2.73 -0.83
CA VAL A 86 -5.58 4.03 -0.34
C VAL A 86 -4.07 4.02 -0.12
N LEU A 87 -3.53 2.98 0.51
CA LEU A 87 -2.09 2.83 0.73
C LEU A 87 -1.33 2.79 -0.60
N LEU A 88 -1.82 2.08 -1.61
CA LEU A 88 -1.23 2.05 -2.94
C LEU A 88 -1.28 3.42 -3.63
N ALA A 89 -2.40 4.14 -3.53
CA ALA A 89 -2.51 5.49 -4.09
C ALA A 89 -1.52 6.46 -3.41
N GLY A 90 -1.43 6.42 -2.08
CA GLY A 90 -0.50 7.25 -1.32
C GLY A 90 0.97 6.83 -1.51
N TYR A 91 1.25 5.55 -1.82
CA TYR A 91 2.58 5.10 -2.23
C TYR A 91 3.06 5.86 -3.47
N VAL A 92 2.24 5.96 -4.52
CA VAL A 92 2.60 6.65 -5.76
C VAL A 92 2.98 8.11 -5.49
N LEU A 93 2.21 8.81 -4.65
CA LEU A 93 2.52 10.19 -4.28
C LEU A 93 3.78 10.30 -3.42
N SER A 94 3.91 9.42 -2.42
CA SER A 94 5.04 9.42 -1.48
C SER A 94 6.35 9.11 -2.18
N ILE A 95 6.35 8.19 -3.16
CA ILE A 95 7.56 7.84 -3.88
C ILE A 95 7.99 8.93 -4.87
N LEU A 96 7.05 9.63 -5.49
CA LEU A 96 7.36 10.82 -6.29
C LEU A 96 7.94 11.94 -5.42
N ALA A 97 7.45 12.10 -4.18
CA ALA A 97 8.01 13.04 -3.22
C ALA A 97 9.40 12.62 -2.74
N HIS A 98 9.64 11.32 -2.50
CA HIS A 98 10.96 10.77 -2.16
C HIS A 98 12.01 11.09 -3.25
N TYR A 99 11.63 11.06 -4.52
CA TYR A 99 12.52 11.48 -5.63
C TYR A 99 12.53 12.98 -5.89
N ARG A 100 11.81 13.78 -5.11
CA ARG A 100 11.63 15.23 -5.31
C ARG A 100 11.04 15.60 -6.69
N LEU A 101 10.38 14.64 -7.35
CA LEU A 101 9.79 14.79 -8.68
C LEU A 101 8.46 15.54 -8.65
N LEU A 102 7.78 15.54 -7.51
CA LEU A 102 6.42 16.07 -7.37
C LEU A 102 6.30 17.58 -7.64
N PHE A 103 7.37 18.35 -7.38
CA PHE A 103 7.41 19.80 -7.59
C PHE A 103 8.55 20.25 -8.53
N GLY A 104 9.07 19.34 -9.36
CA GLY A 104 10.06 19.68 -10.40
C GLY A 104 11.42 20.18 -9.88
N ARG A 105 11.73 20.01 -8.59
CA ARG A 105 13.04 20.39 -8.05
C ARG A 105 14.08 19.36 -8.48
N LYS A 106 15.11 19.79 -9.21
CA LYS A 106 16.29 18.95 -9.47
C LYS A 106 16.87 18.51 -8.12
N ARG A 107 17.22 17.23 -8.01
CA ARG A 107 17.85 16.65 -6.82
C ARG A 107 19.16 17.40 -6.53
N SER A 108 19.21 18.10 -5.41
CA SER A 108 20.39 18.81 -4.91
C SER A 108 20.68 18.41 -3.47
N GLY A 109 21.93 18.03 -3.19
CA GLY A 109 22.36 17.62 -1.86
C GLY A 109 22.25 16.11 -1.58
N PRO A 110 22.56 15.69 -0.34
CA PRO A 110 22.55 14.28 0.07
C PRO A 110 21.17 13.64 -0.05
N ARG A 111 21.15 12.31 -0.11
CA ARG A 111 19.92 11.52 0.00
C ARG A 111 19.43 11.52 1.43
N ASP A 112 18.17 11.83 1.64
CA ASP A 112 17.52 11.68 2.94
C ASP A 112 16.49 10.54 2.92
N ASN A 113 16.24 9.93 4.08
CA ASN A 113 15.18 8.95 4.27
C ASN A 113 14.54 9.09 5.67
N PRO A 114 13.28 9.54 5.77
CA PRO A 114 12.45 10.06 4.67
C PRO A 114 12.85 11.47 4.25
N GLU A 115 12.53 11.82 3.01
CA GLU A 115 12.45 13.23 2.60
C GLU A 115 11.32 13.95 3.36
N PRO A 116 11.41 15.26 3.64
CA PRO A 116 10.38 15.96 4.42
C PRO A 116 8.96 15.84 3.82
N ALA A 117 8.84 15.95 2.50
CA ALA A 117 7.57 15.81 1.80
C ALA A 117 7.06 14.36 1.79
N GLU A 118 7.97 13.38 1.66
CA GLU A 118 7.64 11.96 1.78
C GLU A 118 7.06 11.65 3.16
N ARG A 119 7.71 12.13 4.23
CA ARG A 119 7.25 11.89 5.61
C ARG A 119 5.81 12.34 5.82
N VAL A 120 5.47 13.54 5.35
CA VAL A 120 4.11 14.09 5.48
C VAL A 120 3.11 13.25 4.70
N LEU A 121 3.43 12.87 3.45
CA LEU A 121 2.53 12.08 2.61
C LEU A 121 2.33 10.66 3.17
N VAL A 122 3.38 10.02 3.68
CA VAL A 122 3.30 8.70 4.30
C VAL A 122 2.36 8.74 5.52
N VAL A 123 2.58 9.68 6.44
CA VAL A 123 1.74 9.80 7.65
C VAL A 123 0.28 10.09 7.28
N LEU A 124 0.05 11.04 6.37
CA LEU A 124 -1.31 11.37 5.93
C LEU A 124 -2.00 10.17 5.28
N THR A 125 -1.28 9.42 4.43
CA THR A 125 -1.80 8.23 3.77
C THR A 125 -2.21 7.17 4.79
N VAL A 126 -1.37 6.89 5.79
CA VAL A 126 -1.68 5.91 6.83
C VAL A 126 -2.92 6.33 7.62
N VAL A 127 -3.01 7.60 8.02
CA VAL A 127 -4.18 8.12 8.75
C VAL A 127 -5.46 7.97 7.92
N ILE A 128 -5.42 8.33 6.64
CA ILE A 128 -6.58 8.18 5.74
C ILE A 128 -6.93 6.70 5.55
N ALA A 129 -5.94 5.82 5.35
CA ALA A 129 -6.18 4.39 5.17
C ALA A 129 -6.84 3.77 6.40
N VAL A 130 -6.40 4.13 7.61
CA VAL A 130 -7.02 3.67 8.87
C VAL A 130 -8.44 4.22 9.02
N ALA A 131 -8.65 5.50 8.70
CA ALA A 131 -9.98 6.11 8.75
C ALA A 131 -10.95 5.44 7.76
N VAL A 132 -10.50 5.18 6.53
CA VAL A 132 -11.27 4.47 5.50
C VAL A 132 -11.56 3.04 5.93
N PHE A 133 -10.57 2.32 6.48
CA PHE A 133 -10.79 0.98 7.02
C PHE A 133 -11.89 0.98 8.08
N ALA A 134 -11.80 1.85 9.08
CA ALA A 134 -12.77 1.94 10.16
C ALA A 134 -14.17 2.34 9.64
N ALA A 135 -14.24 3.33 8.75
CA ALA A 135 -15.49 3.78 8.15
C ALA A 135 -16.18 2.63 7.40
N VAL A 136 -15.45 1.94 6.51
CA VAL A 136 -15.98 0.82 5.73
C VAL A 136 -16.41 -0.34 6.64
N LEU A 137 -15.63 -0.65 7.67
CA LEU A 137 -15.94 -1.70 8.65
C LEU A 137 -17.28 -1.44 9.36
N ILE A 138 -17.56 -0.18 9.68
CA ILE A 138 -18.80 0.24 10.35
C ILE A 138 -19.97 0.27 9.37
N THR A 139 -19.79 0.85 8.18
CA THR A 139 -20.91 1.19 7.28
C THR A 139 -21.28 0.08 6.30
N VAL A 140 -20.34 -0.76 5.88
CA VAL A 140 -20.64 -1.82 4.89
C VAL A 140 -21.48 -2.92 5.53
N ARG A 141 -22.51 -3.35 4.80
CA ARG A 141 -23.28 -4.56 5.08
C ARG A 141 -22.88 -5.60 4.05
N PRO A 142 -22.30 -6.75 4.40
CA PRO A 142 -21.92 -7.74 3.39
C PRO A 142 -23.16 -8.12 2.57
N ALA A 143 -23.01 -8.18 1.25
CA ALA A 143 -24.05 -8.72 0.39
C ALA A 143 -24.04 -10.24 0.60
N ILE A 144 -25.05 -10.74 1.31
CA ILE A 144 -25.30 -12.17 1.52
C ILE A 144 -25.86 -12.75 0.23
#